data_AF-A0A822FNS1-F1
#
_entry.id   AF-A0A822FNS1-F1
#
_cell.length_a   1.000
_cell.length_b   1.000
_cell.length_c   1.000
_cell.angle_alpha   90.00
_cell.angle_beta   90.00
_cell.angle_gamma   90.00
#
_symmetry.space_group_name_H-M   'P 1'
#
loop_
_entity.id
_entity.type
_entity.pdbx_description
1 polymer ?
#
loop_
_entity_poly.entity_id
_entity_poly.type
_entity_poly.pdbx_seq_one_letter_code
_entity_poly.pdbx_strand_id
1 'polypeptide(L)'
;MSKSTSTPTVQPPTVSSIPALHAFDSRTSTWQSYRDRISFYFQANRISTDEDKKALFLWSVGDTTYNLLESLISPRSLTDENTNFIDLIKLLDAHYDATKNIMTSTYDFYSCY
;
A
#
# COMPACT_ATOMS: atom_id res chain seq x y z
N MET A 1 -24.84 35.27 -41.82
CA MET A 1 -24.63 33.82 -41.62
C MET A 1 -23.13 33.62 -41.57
N SER A 2 -22.46 33.11 -40.53
CA SER A 2 -22.83 32.57 -39.23
C SER A 2 -21.59 32.73 -38.34
N LYS A 3 -21.77 33.09 -37.07
CA LYS A 3 -20.70 33.14 -36.07
C LYS A 3 -20.28 31.70 -35.75
N SER A 4 -19.04 31.34 -36.01
CA SER A 4 -18.48 30.05 -35.59
C SER A 4 -18.21 30.09 -34.10
N THR A 5 -19.11 29.48 -33.34
CA THR A 5 -18.99 29.20 -31.91
C THR A 5 -17.86 28.19 -31.70
N SER A 6 -16.74 28.63 -31.16
CA SER A 6 -15.66 27.78 -30.69
C SER A 6 -16.12 27.05 -29.42
N THR A 7 -16.55 25.80 -29.57
CA THR A 7 -16.81 24.89 -28.46
C THR A 7 -15.51 24.65 -27.70
N PRO A 8 -15.41 24.94 -26.38
CA PRO A 8 -14.25 24.54 -25.59
C PRO A 8 -14.31 23.03 -25.34
N THR A 9 -13.49 22.27 -26.05
CA THR A 9 -13.22 20.87 -25.74
C THR A 9 -12.54 20.80 -24.37
N VAL A 10 -13.32 20.49 -23.33
CA VAL A 10 -12.80 20.14 -22.01
C VAL A 10 -12.11 18.78 -22.15
N GLN A 11 -10.80 18.80 -22.35
CA GLN A 11 -9.98 17.61 -22.20
C GLN A 11 -10.14 17.10 -20.76
N PRO A 12 -10.34 15.79 -20.53
CA PRO A 12 -10.29 15.24 -19.17
C PRO A 12 -8.91 15.59 -18.58
N PRO A 13 -8.82 15.90 -17.28
CA PRO A 13 -7.56 16.32 -16.68
C PRO A 13 -6.50 15.24 -16.94
N THR A 14 -5.52 15.58 -17.77
CA THR A 14 -4.29 14.83 -17.96
C THR A 14 -3.59 14.82 -16.61
N VAL A 15 -3.91 13.84 -15.76
CA VAL A 15 -3.18 13.59 -14.52
C VAL A 15 -1.76 13.23 -14.92
N SER A 16 -0.90 14.24 -14.85
CA SER A 16 0.53 14.19 -15.07
C SER A 16 1.12 13.00 -14.32
N SER A 17 1.57 11.99 -15.08
CA SER A 17 2.44 10.89 -14.69
C SER A 17 2.47 10.64 -13.17
N ILE A 18 1.44 9.97 -12.64
CA ILE A 18 1.46 9.54 -11.23
C ILE A 18 2.74 8.71 -11.06
N PRO A 19 3.65 9.08 -10.14
CA PRO A 19 4.90 8.36 -9.97
C PRO A 19 4.56 6.89 -9.66
N ALA A 20 5.24 5.98 -10.35
CA ALA A 20 5.09 4.56 -10.11
C ALA A 20 5.30 4.26 -8.62
N LEU A 21 4.36 3.54 -8.02
CA LEU A 21 4.51 3.05 -6.65
C LEU A 21 5.85 2.33 -6.54
N HIS A 22 6.74 2.87 -5.72
CA HIS A 22 8.01 2.23 -5.44
C HIS A 22 7.78 1.03 -4.53
N ALA A 23 8.50 -0.05 -4.79
CA ALA A 23 8.51 -1.21 -3.90
C ALA A 23 8.80 -0.78 -2.46
N PHE A 24 8.04 -1.32 -1.52
CA PHE A 24 8.29 -1.07 -0.10
C PHE A 24 9.70 -1.51 0.28
N ASP A 25 10.46 -0.60 0.86
CA ASP A 25 11.78 -0.86 1.42
C ASP A 25 11.78 -0.45 2.90
N SER A 26 11.90 -1.44 3.78
CA SER A 26 11.93 -1.28 5.23
C SER A 26 13.15 -0.49 5.72
N ARG A 27 14.16 -0.27 4.88
CA ARG A 27 15.36 0.50 5.21
C ARG A 27 15.20 2.00 4.99
N THR A 28 14.32 2.40 4.07
CA THR A 28 14.19 3.80 3.63
C THR A 28 12.89 4.46 4.09
N SER A 29 11.87 3.69 4.44
CA SER A 29 10.59 4.22 4.92
C SER A 29 9.94 3.30 5.93
N THR A 30 9.13 3.89 6.82
CA THR A 30 8.33 3.11 7.77
C THR A 30 7.13 2.51 7.06
N TRP A 31 6.66 1.36 7.58
CA TRP A 31 5.45 0.69 7.09
C TRP A 31 4.23 1.64 7.03
N GLN A 32 4.06 2.48 8.06
CA GLN A 32 2.98 3.47 8.11
C GLN A 32 3.02 4.45 6.94
N SER A 33 4.20 5.03 6.64
CA SER A 33 4.33 5.97 5.53
C SER A 33 4.06 5.32 4.17
N TYR A 34 4.43 4.04 4.01
CA TYR A 34 4.10 3.29 2.80
C TYR A 34 2.60 3.03 2.65
N ARG A 35 1.92 2.67 3.75
CA ARG A 35 0.46 2.49 3.81
C ARG A 35 -0.30 3.77 3.44
N ASP A 36 0.19 4.92 3.90
CA ASP A 36 -0.44 6.21 3.56
C ASP A 36 -0.26 6.52 2.06
N ARG A 37 0.96 6.30 1.52
CA ARG A 37 1.24 6.48 0.09
C ARG A 37 0.38 5.60 -0.80
N ILE A 38 0.19 4.32 -0.46
CA ILE A 38 -0.65 3.43 -1.26
C ILE A 38 -2.12 3.82 -1.19
N SER A 39 -2.58 4.32 -0.04
CA SER A 39 -3.93 4.84 0.12
C SER A 39 -4.17 6.08 -0.76
N PHE A 40 -3.21 7.01 -0.81
CA PHE A 40 -3.26 8.15 -1.72
C PHE A 40 -3.24 7.71 -3.18
N TYR A 41 -2.49 6.67 -3.52
CA TYR A 41 -2.47 6.12 -4.87
C TYR A 41 -3.84 5.54 -5.28
N PHE A 42 -4.49 4.75 -4.41
CA PHE A 42 -5.84 4.24 -4.69
C PHE A 42 -6.85 5.37 -4.86
N GLN A 43 -6.75 6.42 -4.01
CA GLN A 43 -7.62 7.59 -4.10
C GLN A 43 -7.40 8.37 -5.41
N ALA A 44 -6.14 8.60 -5.80
CA ALA A 44 -5.78 9.30 -7.03
C ALA A 44 -6.22 8.55 -8.29
N ASN A 45 -6.11 7.22 -8.28
CA ASN A 45 -6.50 6.35 -9.40
C ASN A 45 -7.99 5.95 -9.37
N ARG A 46 -8.75 6.40 -8.38
CA ARG A 46 -10.18 6.07 -8.17
C ARG A 46 -10.46 4.56 -8.12
N ILE A 47 -9.52 3.79 -7.58
CA ILE A 47 -9.64 2.34 -7.46
C ILE A 47 -10.60 2.04 -6.30
N SER A 48 -11.80 1.57 -6.63
CA SER A 48 -12.86 1.31 -5.65
C SER A 48 -13.00 -0.17 -5.32
N THR A 49 -12.71 -1.06 -6.28
CA THR A 49 -12.80 -2.52 -6.14
C THR A 49 -11.75 -3.03 -5.15
N ASP A 50 -12.15 -3.93 -4.26
CA ASP A 50 -11.20 -4.54 -3.31
C ASP A 50 -10.18 -5.45 -4.00
N GLU A 51 -10.62 -6.16 -5.04
CA GLU A 51 -9.76 -7.01 -5.87
C GLU A 51 -8.64 -6.20 -6.54
N ASP A 52 -8.96 -5.05 -7.12
CA ASP A 52 -7.98 -4.16 -7.75
C ASP A 52 -7.00 -3.58 -6.71
N LYS A 53 -7.49 -3.19 -5.54
CA LYS A 53 -6.65 -2.72 -4.43
C LYS A 53 -5.69 -3.82 -3.99
N LYS A 54 -6.19 -5.06 -3.84
CA LYS A 54 -5.38 -6.23 -3.49
C LYS A 54 -4.34 -6.52 -4.56
N ALA A 55 -4.75 -6.61 -5.83
CA ALA A 55 -3.85 -6.93 -6.93
C ALA A 55 -2.73 -5.88 -7.06
N LEU A 56 -3.10 -4.60 -7.00
CA LEU A 56 -2.13 -3.51 -7.07
C LEU A 56 -1.25 -3.43 -5.82
N PHE A 57 -1.79 -3.73 -4.65
CA PHE A 57 -1.02 -3.88 -3.42
C PHE A 57 0.00 -5.01 -3.55
N LEU A 58 -0.41 -6.20 -3.98
CA LEU A 58 0.48 -7.36 -4.19
C LEU A 58 1.49 -7.12 -5.32
N TRP A 59 1.16 -6.30 -6.31
CA TRP A 59 2.08 -5.92 -7.38
C TRP A 59 3.12 -4.89 -6.94
N SER A 60 2.72 -3.92 -6.11
CA SER A 60 3.60 -2.86 -5.63
C SER A 60 4.39 -3.24 -4.39
N VAL A 61 3.91 -4.20 -3.60
CA VAL A 61 4.61 -4.70 -2.42
C VAL A 61 5.85 -5.46 -2.88
N GLY A 62 7.03 -5.04 -2.40
CA GLY A 62 8.29 -5.66 -2.80
C GLY A 62 8.39 -7.11 -2.32
N ASP A 63 9.30 -7.88 -2.92
CA ASP A 63 9.48 -9.32 -2.64
C ASP A 63 9.60 -9.64 -1.15
N THR A 64 10.28 -8.78 -0.38
CA THR A 64 10.49 -9.01 1.05
C THR A 64 9.16 -9.05 1.82
N THR A 65 8.28 -8.08 1.56
CA THR A 65 6.99 -8.00 2.25
C THR A 65 5.98 -8.98 1.67
N TYR A 66 6.09 -9.30 0.38
CA TYR A 66 5.32 -10.38 -0.24
C TYR A 66 5.61 -11.74 0.40
N ASN A 67 6.90 -12.10 0.56
CA ASN A 67 7.29 -13.35 1.24
C ASN A 67 6.86 -13.37 2.71
N LEU A 68 6.93 -12.23 3.41
CA LEU A 68 6.44 -12.12 4.79
C LEU A 68 4.93 -12.39 4.87
N LEU A 69 4.16 -11.78 3.97
CA LEU A 69 2.72 -12.01 3.84
C LEU A 69 2.41 -13.48 3.59
N GLU A 70 3.11 -14.11 2.65
CA GLU A 70 2.95 -15.54 2.34
C GLU A 70 3.20 -16.41 3.58
N SER A 71 4.25 -16.10 4.35
CA SER A 71 4.54 -16.79 5.61
C SER A 71 3.46 -16.57 6.68
N LEU A 72 2.81 -15.41 6.72
CA LEU A 72 1.78 -15.08 7.71
C LEU A 72 0.42 -15.71 7.37
N ILE A 73 0.09 -15.86 6.08
CA ILE A 73 -1.20 -16.42 5.65
C ILE A 73 -1.18 -17.95 5.52
N SER A 74 0.00 -18.57 5.49
CA SER A 74 0.17 -20.02 5.38
C SER A 74 -0.69 -20.74 6.43
N PRO A 75 -1.52 -21.74 6.04
CA PRO A 75 -1.50 -22.51 4.79
C PRO A 75 -2.38 -21.96 3.64
N ARG A 76 -2.96 -20.75 3.75
CA ARG A 76 -3.73 -20.13 2.66
C ARG A 76 -2.82 -19.50 1.60
N SER A 77 -3.34 -19.28 0.40
CA SER A 77 -2.61 -18.65 -0.72
C SER A 77 -3.01 -17.17 -0.90
N LEU A 78 -2.04 -16.31 -1.25
CA LEU A 78 -2.28 -14.87 -1.46
C LEU A 78 -3.19 -14.60 -2.68
N THR A 79 -3.23 -15.56 -3.59
CA THR A 79 -4.09 -15.58 -4.78
C THR A 79 -5.54 -15.96 -4.47
N ASP A 80 -5.84 -16.42 -3.25
CA ASP A 80 -7.20 -16.82 -2.87
C ASP A 80 -8.13 -15.59 -2.88
N GLU A 81 -9.30 -15.74 -3.49
CA GLU A 81 -10.32 -14.71 -3.68
C GLU A 81 -10.88 -14.23 -2.34
N ASN A 82 -10.87 -15.11 -1.33
CA ASN A 82 -11.41 -14.81 0.00
C ASN A 82 -10.49 -13.93 0.88
N THR A 83 -9.29 -13.61 0.39
CA THR A 83 -8.35 -12.76 1.11
C THR A 83 -8.61 -11.30 0.76
N ASN A 84 -9.11 -10.52 1.73
CA ASN A 84 -9.42 -9.11 1.57
C ASN A 84 -8.18 -8.22 1.78
N PHE A 85 -8.10 -7.09 1.06
CA PHE A 85 -7.01 -6.13 1.23
C PHE A 85 -6.83 -5.66 2.69
N ILE A 86 -7.92 -5.42 3.41
CA ILE A 86 -7.90 -4.92 4.78
C ILE A 86 -7.23 -5.94 5.72
N ASP A 87 -7.49 -7.23 5.52
CA ASP A 87 -6.93 -8.28 6.38
C ASP A 87 -5.42 -8.46 6.15
N LEU A 88 -4.96 -8.32 4.90
CA LEU A 88 -3.52 -8.29 4.58
C LEU A 88 -2.81 -7.16 5.31
N ILE A 89 -3.40 -5.96 5.28
CA ILE A 89 -2.84 -4.80 5.95
C ILE A 89 -2.82 -4.98 7.47
N LYS A 90 -3.88 -5.56 8.07
CA LYS A 90 -3.92 -5.86 9.51
C LYS A 90 -2.83 -6.84 9.94
N LEU A 91 -2.59 -7.89 9.15
CA LEU A 91 -1.53 -8.87 9.42
C LEU A 91 -0.16 -8.21 9.43
N LEU A 92 0.09 -7.32 8.47
CA LEU A 92 1.33 -6.56 8.39
C LEU A 92 1.46 -5.56 9.53
N ASP A 93 0.40 -4.81 9.84
CA ASP A 93 0.37 -3.89 10.99
C ASP A 93 0.74 -4.63 12.28
N ALA A 94 0.13 -5.79 12.54
CA ALA A 94 0.41 -6.58 13.73
C ALA A 94 1.88 -7.05 13.81
N HIS A 95 2.47 -7.44 12.68
CA HIS A 95 3.88 -7.87 12.63
C HIS A 95 4.85 -6.70 12.88
N TYR A 96 4.63 -5.57 12.21
CA TYR A 96 5.48 -4.39 12.38
C TYR A 96 5.32 -3.76 13.77
N ASP A 97 4.12 -3.79 14.36
CA ASP A 97 3.88 -3.28 15.72
C ASP A 97 4.49 -4.20 16.79
N ALA A 98 4.35 -5.52 16.65
CA ALA A 98 5.01 -6.49 17.54
C ALA A 98 6.54 -6.30 17.57
N THR A 99 7.14 -6.06 16.40
CA THR A 99 8.59 -5.80 16.29
C THR A 99 8.99 -4.52 17.03
N LYS A 100 8.18 -3.46 16.93
CA LYS A 100 8.42 -2.19 17.64
C LYS A 100 8.32 -2.34 19.15
N ASN A 101 7.35 -3.12 19.62
CA ASN A 101 7.15 -3.35 21.06
C ASN A 101 8.35 -4.08 21.69
N ILE A 102 8.87 -5.13 21.04
CA ILE A 102 10.03 -5.88 21.56
C ILE A 102 11.29 -5.01 21.64
N MET A 103 11.60 -4.21 20.60
CA MET A 103 12.76 -3.32 20.64
C MET A 103 12.65 -2.29 21.78
N THR A 104 11.48 -1.69 21.97
CA THR A 104 11.23 -0.69 23.02
C THR A 104 11.41 -1.31 24.41
N SER A 105 10.82 -2.49 24.66
CA SER A 105 10.96 -3.17 25.95
C SER A 105 12.39 -3.58 26.28
N THR A 106 13.20 -3.98 25.28
CA THR A 106 14.63 -4.27 25.53
C THR A 106 15.41 -3.00 25.83
N TYR A 107 15.13 -1.88 25.16
CA TYR A 107 15.81 -0.61 25.41
C TYR A 107 15.56 -0.12 26.84
N ASP A 108 14.31 -0.18 27.32
CA ASP A 108 13.97 0.19 28.70
C ASP A 108 14.73 -0.67 29.72
N PHE A 109 14.88 -1.98 29.45
CA PHE A 109 15.64 -2.90 30.31
C PHE A 109 17.13 -2.54 30.39
N TYR A 110 17.76 -2.15 29.28
CA TYR A 110 19.19 -1.81 29.24
C TYR A 110 19.48 -0.36 29.66
N SER A 111 18.50 0.54 29.65
CA SER A 111 18.66 1.92 30.12
C SER A 111 18.64 2.08 31.65
N CYS A 112 18.33 1.02 32.39
CA CYS A 112 18.27 1.00 33.86
C CYS A 112 19.56 0.50 34.54
N TYR A 113 20.70 0.44 33.83
CA TYR A 113 22.01 0.11 34.39
C TYR A 113 22.98 1.28 34.19
#